data_AF-A0A8S8YQZ6-F1
#
_entry.id   AF-A0A8S8YQZ6-F1
#
_cell.length_a   1.000
_cell.length_b   1.000
_cell.length_c   1.000
_cell.angle_alpha   90.00
_cell.angle_beta   90.00
_cell.angle_gamma   90.00
#
_symmetry.space_group_name_H-M   'P 1'
#
loop_
_entity.id
_entity.type
_entity.pdbx_description
1 polymer ?
#
loop_
_entity_poly.entity_id
_entity_poly.type
_entity_poly.pdbx_seq_one_letter_code
_entity_poly.pdbx_strand_id
1 'polypeptide(L)' 'MCDDYTRDARHFASEGDLVSSFGAINYAHAWLDAAVRIGFLDGHGDDRLFTLP' A
#
# COMPACT_ATOMS: atom_id res chain seq x y z
N MET A 1 4.77 -0.01 -9.41
CA MET A 1 3.98 -0.90 -8.52
C MET A 1 3.15 -0.11 -7.52
N CYS A 2 3.71 0.50 -6.46
CA CYS A 2 2.90 1.28 -5.50
C CYS A 2 2.08 2.39 -6.16
N ASP A 3 2.71 3.16 -7.05
CA ASP A 3 2.03 4.25 -7.77
C ASP A 3 0.95 3.75 -8.72
N ASP A 4 1.16 2.58 -9.33
CA ASP A 4 0.20 1.95 -10.25
C ASP A 4 -1.04 1.49 -9.48
N TYR A 5 -0.87 0.75 -8.38
CA TYR A 5 -1.99 0.32 -7.54
C TYR A 5 -2.68 1.49 -6.83
N THR A 6 -1.96 2.57 -6.52
CA THR A 6 -2.57 3.81 -6.01
C THR A 6 -3.45 4.47 -7.08
N ARG A 7 -3.01 4.43 -8.35
CA ARG A 7 -3.81 4.93 -9.48
C ARG A 7 -5.04 4.06 -9.69
N ASP A 8 -4.91 2.74 -9.63
CA ASP A 8 -6.03 1.80 -9.74
C ASP A 8 -7.04 2.01 -8.60
N ALA A 9 -6.56 2.19 -7.37
CA ALA A 9 -7.44 2.49 -6.23
C ALA A 9 -8.28 3.75 -6.46
N ARG A 10 -7.67 4.82 -7.02
CA ARG A 10 -8.37 6.06 -7.37
C ARG A 10 -9.36 5.85 -8.51
N HIS A 11 -8.99 5.04 -9.51
CA HIS A 11 -9.86 4.71 -10.63
C HIS A 11 -11.13 3.98 -10.14
N PHE A 12 -10.98 2.88 -9.40
CA PHE A 12 -12.11 2.13 -8.85
C PHE A 12 -12.97 2.97 -7.89
N ALA A 13 -12.35 3.82 -7.06
CA ALA A 13 -13.08 4.74 -6.19
C ALA A 13 -13.95 5.71 -7.00
N SER A 14 -13.45 6.22 -8.12
CA SER A 14 -14.18 7.16 -8.98
C SER A 14 -15.39 6.53 -9.66
N GLU A 15 -15.37 5.21 -9.86
CA GLU A 15 -16.46 4.42 -10.44
C GLU A 15 -17.44 3.89 -9.38
N GLY A 16 -17.16 4.10 -8.10
CA GLY A 16 -17.97 3.59 -6.98
C GLY A 16 -17.68 2.13 -6.62
N ASP A 17 -16.69 1.49 -7.26
CA ASP A 17 -16.21 0.15 -6.87
C ASP A 17 -15.26 0.26 -5.67
N LEU A 18 -15.86 0.43 -4.49
CA LEU A 18 -15.12 0.63 -3.25
C LEU A 18 -14.38 -0.64 -2.79
N VAL A 19 -14.85 -1.84 -3.18
CA VAL A 19 -14.19 -3.10 -2.80
C VAL A 19 -12.87 -3.24 -3.55
N SER A 20 -12.88 -3.05 -4.87
CA SER A 20 -11.66 -3.09 -5.68
C SER A 20 -10.72 -1.94 -5.33
N SER A 21 -11.27 -0.74 -5.06
CA SER A 21 -10.49 0.40 -4.59
C SER A 21 -9.74 0.09 -3.29
N PHE A 22 -10.45 -0.46 -2.30
CA PHE A 22 -9.87 -0.84 -1.02
C PHE A 22 -8.81 -1.94 -1.18
N GLY A 23 -9.06 -2.92 -2.05
CA GLY A 23 -8.08 -3.96 -2.36
C GLY A 23 -6.79 -3.39 -2.96
N ALA A 24 -6.91 -2.51 -3.95
CA ALA A 24 -5.77 -1.92 -4.65
C ALA A 24 -4.90 -1.07 -3.71
N ILE A 25 -5.49 -0.24 -2.85
CA ILE A 25 -4.71 0.61 -1.93
C ILE A 25 -3.99 -0.21 -0.85
N ASN A 26 -4.62 -1.27 -0.33
CA ASN A 26 -3.96 -2.17 0.63
C ASN A 26 -2.82 -2.95 -0.02
N TYR A 27 -2.96 -3.34 -1.29
CA TYR A 27 -1.89 -4.01 -2.02
C TYR A 27 -0.72 -3.07 -2.32
N ALA A 28 -0.99 -1.80 -2.65
CA ALA A 28 0.05 -0.77 -2.73
C ALA A 28 0.82 -0.63 -1.41
N HIS A 29 0.10 -0.60 -0.28
CA HIS A 29 0.71 -0.54 1.04
C HIS A 29 1.57 -1.77 1.36
N ALA A 30 1.10 -2.98 1.00
CA ALA A 30 1.84 -4.23 1.22
C ALA A 30 3.22 -4.25 0.56
N TRP A 31 3.38 -3.59 -0.60
CA TRP A 31 4.69 -3.43 -1.24
C TRP A 31 5.65 -2.55 -0.45
N LEU A 32 5.14 -1.44 0.14
CA LEU A 32 5.94 -0.58 1.01
C LEU A 32 6.31 -1.31 2.30
N ASP A 33 5.35 -2.02 2.90
CA ASP A 33 5.55 -2.82 4.10
C ASP A 33 6.61 -3.90 3.92
N ALA A 34 6.54 -4.65 2.81
CA ALA A 34 7.55 -5.65 2.47
C ALA A 34 8.94 -5.03 2.32
N ALA A 35 9.04 -3.85 1.68
CA ALA A 35 10.31 -3.15 1.50
C ALA A 35 10.91 -2.67 2.83
N VAL A 36 10.09 -2.21 3.79
CA VAL A 36 10.53 -1.89 5.15
C VAL A 36 11.00 -3.16 5.88
N ARG A 37 10.20 -4.22 5.84
CA ARG A 37 10.48 -5.47 6.55
C ARG A 37 11.77 -6.15 6.11
N ILE A 38 12.12 -6.08 4.82
CA ILE A 38 13.39 -6.63 4.30
C ILE A 38 14.58 -5.68 4.48
N GLY A 39 14.37 -4.50 5.09
CA GLY A 39 15.41 -3.50 5.31
C GLY A 39 15.82 -2.73 4.05
N PHE A 40 15.01 -2.76 2.99
CA PHE A 40 15.26 -1.96 1.78
C PHE A 40 14.86 -0.49 1.97
N LEU A 41 13.80 -0.23 2.74
CA LEU A 41 13.37 1.10 3.17
C LEU A 41 13.43 1.24 4.69
N ASP A 42 13.61 2.46 5.17
CA ASP A 42 13.49 2.79 6.60
C ASP A 42 12.03 3.07 6.95
N GLY A 43 11.46 2.26 7.86
CA GLY A 43 10.12 2.45 8.40
C GLY A 43 10.02 3.53 9.47
N HIS A 44 11.13 4.23 9.78
CA HIS A 44 11.22 5.30 10.78
C HIS A 44 10.77 4.90 12.19
N GLY A 45 10.78 3.59 12.50
CA GLY A 45 10.28 3.07 13.76
C GLY A 45 8.76 3.10 13.92
N ASP A 46 8.00 3.27 12.83
CA ASP A 46 6.53 3.27 12.85
C ASP A 46 5.97 1.84 12.73
N ASP A 47 5.67 1.24 13.88
CA ASP A 47 5.05 -0.09 14.01
C ASP A 47 3.53 -0.10 13.81
N ARG A 48 2.92 1.07 13.57
CA ARG A 48 1.48 1.21 13.30
C ARG A 48 1.20 1.14 11.80
N LEU A 49 2.09 1.73 11.01
CA LEU A 49 2.02 1.68 9.56
C LEU A 49 2.79 0.48 9.00
N PHE A 50 3.96 0.16 9.54
CA PHE A 50 4.80 -0.89 8.98
C PHE A 50 5.04 -2.05 9.94
N THR A 51 5.23 -3.23 9.36
CA THR A 51 5.70 -4.42 10.05
C THR A 51 7.21 -4.35 10.14
N LEU A 52 7.70 -3.84 11.27
CA LEU A 52 9.12 -3.75 11.54
C LEU A 52 9.77 -5.14 11.72
N PRO A 53 11.07 -5.29 11.43
CA PRO A 53 11.80 -6.57 11.55
C PRO A 53 11.86 -7.14 12.96
#